data_AF-A0ABD0REX7-F1
#
_entry.id   AF-A0ABD0REX7-F1
#
_cell.length_a   1.000
_cell.length_b   1.000
_cell.length_c   1.000
_cell.angle_alpha   90.00
_cell.angle_beta   90.00
_cell.angle_gamma   90.00
#
_symmetry.space_group_name_H-M   'P 1'
#
loop_
_entity.id
_entity.type
_entity.pdbx_description
1 polymer ?
#
loop_
_entity_poly.entity_id
_entity_poly.type
_entity_poly.pdbx_seq_one_letter_code
_entity_poly.pdbx_strand_id
1 'polypeptide(L)' 'PVHPVAEGDTLTLHCLYQHSTPPNLRADFYKDGSLIQNQTTEMIISTVSKSHEGLYYCKHTWKG' A
#
# COMPACT_ATOMS: atom_id res chain seq x y z
N PRO A 1 -7.83 -6.76 17.08
CA PRO A 1 -8.40 -7.47 15.91
C PRO A 1 -8.36 -6.54 14.69
N VAL A 2 -7.85 -7.02 13.55
CA VAL A 2 -8.06 -6.34 12.26
C VAL A 2 -9.55 -6.37 11.96
N HIS A 3 -10.14 -5.20 11.77
CA HIS A 3 -11.54 -5.10 11.36
C HIS A 3 -11.63 -5.48 9.87
N PRO A 4 -12.64 -6.27 9.47
CA PRO A 4 -12.86 -6.55 8.05
C PRO A 4 -13.18 -5.23 7.33
N VAL A 5 -12.54 -5.01 6.19
CA VAL A 5 -12.80 -3.86 5.31
C VAL A 5 -14.07 -4.16 4.51
N ALA A 6 -15.05 -3.26 4.52
CA ALA A 6 -16.29 -3.41 3.79
C ALA A 6 -16.26 -2.66 2.45
N GLU A 7 -17.16 -3.03 1.54
CA GLU A 7 -17.36 -2.24 0.31
C GLU A 7 -17.86 -0.83 0.64
N GLY A 8 -17.35 0.16 -0.07
CA GLY A 8 -17.63 1.57 0.18
C GLY A 8 -16.66 2.24 1.15
N ASP A 9 -15.87 1.47 1.92
CA ASP A 9 -14.89 2.04 2.85
C ASP A 9 -13.72 2.71 2.12
N THR A 10 -13.03 3.61 2.82
CA THR A 10 -11.72 4.12 2.41
C THR A 10 -10.62 3.31 3.09
N LEU A 11 -9.74 2.71 2.29
CA LEU A 11 -8.59 1.95 2.76
C LEU A 11 -7.30 2.74 2.48
N THR A 12 -6.49 2.97 3.51
CA THR A 12 -5.14 3.53 3.37
C THR A 12 -4.11 2.48 3.73
N LEU A 13 -3.22 2.16 2.77
CA LEU A 13 -2.10 1.25 2.95
C LEU A 13 -0.83 2.06 3.16
N HIS A 14 -0.18 1.87 4.30
CA HIS A 14 1.12 2.45 4.60
C HIS A 14 2.22 1.40 4.47
N CYS A 15 3.27 1.69 3.70
CA CYS A 15 4.44 0.84 3.66
C CYS A 15 5.38 1.19 4.81
N LEU A 16 5.36 0.39 5.87
CA LEU A 16 6.15 0.66 7.08
C LEU A 16 7.61 0.26 6.87
N TYR A 17 8.53 1.06 7.40
CA TYR A 17 9.96 0.75 7.51
C TYR A 17 10.30 0.58 8.99
N GLN A 18 11.13 -0.41 9.34
CA GLN A 18 11.39 -0.77 10.75
C GLN A 18 12.17 0.31 11.53
N HIS A 19 12.84 1.21 10.82
CA HIS A 19 13.56 2.35 11.39
C HIS A 19 12.87 3.67 11.00
N SER A 20 13.58 4.78 11.08
CA SER A 20 13.10 6.07 10.56
C SER A 20 12.98 6.02 9.05
N THR A 21 11.80 6.32 8.50
CA THR A 21 11.55 6.46 7.06
C THR A 21 12.35 7.65 6.52
N PRO A 22 13.41 7.43 5.71
CA PRO A 22 14.14 8.56 5.14
C PRO A 22 13.24 9.38 4.21
N PRO A 23 13.45 10.70 4.05
CA PRO A 23 12.57 11.56 3.24
C PRO A 23 12.50 11.13 1.76
N ASN A 24 13.55 10.45 1.27
CA ASN A 24 13.66 9.93 -0.09
C ASN A 24 13.26 8.46 -0.21
N LEU A 25 12.80 7.84 0.88
CA LEU A 25 12.28 6.49 0.82
C LEU A 25 10.97 6.52 0.04
N ARG A 26 10.91 5.61 -0.91
CA ARG A 26 9.75 5.39 -1.75
C ARG A 26 9.42 3.92 -1.70
N ALA A 27 8.16 3.59 -1.91
CA ALA A 27 7.73 2.21 -2.00
C ALA A 27 6.93 1.97 -3.27
N ASP A 28 7.09 0.74 -3.76
CA ASP A 28 6.29 0.17 -4.82
C ASP A 28 5.29 -0.79 -4.18
N PHE A 29 4.01 -0.58 -4.47
CA PHE A 29 2.90 -1.37 -3.97
C PHE A 29 2.50 -2.40 -5.01
N TYR A 30 2.24 -3.61 -4.55
CA TYR A 30 1.84 -4.74 -5.37
C TYR A 30 0.55 -5.36 -4.82
N LYS A 31 -0.30 -5.80 -5.75
CA LYS A 31 -1.50 -6.61 -5.49
C LYS A 31 -1.41 -7.86 -6.34
N ASP A 32 -1.51 -9.03 -5.71
CA ASP A 32 -1.50 -10.32 -6.40
C ASP A 32 -0.28 -10.49 -7.34
N GLY A 33 0.87 -9.91 -6.94
CA GLY A 33 2.12 -9.91 -7.70
C GLY A 33 2.27 -8.81 -8.75
N SER A 34 1.21 -8.05 -9.05
CA SER A 34 1.23 -6.96 -10.03
C SER A 34 1.50 -5.60 -9.37
N LEU A 35 2.32 -4.76 -10.01
CA LEU A 35 2.57 -3.39 -9.54
C LEU A 35 1.32 -2.53 -9.73
N ILE A 36 0.79 -1.95 -8.65
CA ILE A 36 -0.42 -1.11 -8.68
C ILE A 36 -0.13 0.37 -8.43
N GLN A 37 0.95 0.67 -7.69
CA GLN A 37 1.40 2.03 -7.44
C GLN A 37 2.90 2.03 -7.22
N ASN A 38 3.59 3.05 -7.72
CA ASN A 38 5.04 3.17 -7.58
C ASN A 38 5.41 4.51 -6.94
N GLN A 39 6.61 4.54 -6.37
CA GLN A 39 7.23 5.76 -5.86
C GLN A 39 6.37 6.57 -4.89
N THR A 40 5.66 5.90 -3.98
CA THR A 40 4.84 6.53 -2.94
C THR A 40 5.12 5.92 -1.57
N THR A 41 4.80 6.63 -0.48
CA THR A 41 4.87 6.09 0.89
C THR A 41 3.54 5.47 1.35
N GLU A 42 2.45 5.88 0.71
CA GLU A 42 1.09 5.43 1.00
C GLU A 42 0.26 5.26 -0.27
N MET A 43 -0.73 4.37 -0.20
CA MET A 43 -1.73 4.15 -1.23
C MET A 43 -3.11 4.29 -0.61
N ILE A 44 -4.01 5.02 -1.28
CA ILE A 44 -5.38 5.25 -0.84
C ILE A 44 -6.34 4.64 -1.85
N ILE A 45 -7.25 3.80 -1.38
CA ILE A 45 -8.38 3.28 -2.13
C ILE A 45 -9.63 3.93 -1.53
N SER A 46 -10.15 4.95 -2.21
CA SER A 46 -11.22 5.81 -1.70
C SER A 46 -12.55 5.06 -1.51
N THR A 47 -12.82 4.09 -2.38
CA THR A 47 -14.07 3.33 -2.39
C THR A 47 -13.73 1.88 -2.66
N VAL A 48 -13.64 1.10 -1.58
CA VAL A 48 -13.36 -0.33 -1.65
C VAL A 48 -14.50 -1.04 -2.35
N SER A 49 -14.14 -2.03 -3.16
CA SER A 49 -15.05 -2.89 -3.91
C SER A 49 -14.41 -4.27 -4.04
N LYS A 50 -15.19 -5.28 -4.44
CA LYS A 50 -14.69 -6.65 -4.62
C LYS A 50 -13.44 -6.79 -5.50
N SER A 51 -13.21 -5.89 -6.47
CA SER A 51 -11.98 -5.94 -7.30
C SER A 51 -10.69 -5.62 -6.52
N HIS A 52 -10.83 -4.98 -5.36
CA HIS A 52 -9.73 -4.67 -4.45
C HIS A 52 -9.38 -5.84 -3.52
N GLU A 53 -10.17 -6.91 -3.51
CA GLU A 53 -9.83 -8.13 -2.77
C GLU A 53 -8.54 -8.75 -3.33
N GLY A 54 -7.57 -9.09 -2.46
CA GLY A 54 -6.30 -9.68 -2.87
C GLY A 54 -5.20 -9.59 -1.81
N LEU A 55 -4.02 -10.11 -2.16
CA LEU A 55 -2.83 -10.05 -1.31
C LEU A 55 -1.97 -8.84 -1.67
N TYR A 56 -1.76 -7.97 -0.68
CA TYR A 56 -0.96 -6.76 -0.84
C TYR A 56 0.41 -6.90 -0.18
N TYR A 57 1.44 -6.41 -0.87
CA TYR A 57 2.76 -6.20 -0.28
C TYR A 57 3.40 -4.95 -0.87
N CYS A 58 4.37 -4.38 -0.17
CA CYS A 58 5.13 -3.24 -0.65
C CYS A 58 6.64 -3.53 -0.59
N LYS A 59 7.40 -2.87 -1.45
CA LYS A 59 8.87 -2.93 -1.47
C LYS A 59 9.42 -1.52 -1.44
N HIS A 60 10.29 -1.25 -0.46
CA HIS A 60 11.00 0.01 -0.40
C HIS A 60 12.07 0.07 -1.49
N THR A 61 12.01 1.09 -2.33
CA THR A 61 13.04 1.43 -3.31
C THR A 61 13.83 2.63 -2.78
N TRP A 62 15.09 2.41 -2.44
CA TRP A 62 16.01 3.52 -2.21
C TRP A 62 16.43 4.08 -3.57
N LYS A 63 16.02 5.31 -3.89
CA LYS A 63 16.61 6.07 -5.00
C LYS A 63 17.63 7.02 -4.41
N GLY A 64 18.89 6.58 -4.45
CA GLY A 64 20.07 7.41 -4.20
C GLY A 64 20.52 8.07 -5.48
#